data_AF-A0A0B4XGL6-F1
#
_entry.id   AF-A0A0B4XGL6-F1
#
_cell.length_a   1.000
_cell.length_b   1.000
_cell.length_c   1.000
_cell.angle_alpha   90.00
_cell.angle_beta   90.00
_cell.angle_gamma   90.00
#
_symmetry.space_group_name_H-M   'P 1'
#
loop_
_entity.id
_entity.type
_entity.pdbx_description
1 polymer ?
#
loop_
_entity_poly.entity_id
_entity_poly.type
_entity_poly.pdbx_seq_one_letter_code
_entity_poly.pdbx_strand_id
1 'polypeptide(L)'
;MAFHTQRVQFAGHSGATLAARLDVPNWPLRAYALFAHCFTCSKDLAAVRRIAAELAREGIAVMRFDFTGLGSSEGEFASTNFSSNVADLLSAADYLRQHYRAPSVLIGHSLGGAAVLAVARNIPEVRAVATIGAPADVGHVLKNFGTSLEEIEKSGVAEVDLAGRTFLLSKQFVEDARAHRLKDAVASLKKPLLILHAPLDETVGIENANEIFLAARHPKSFISLDKADHLLTDIEDAAFAGRVISGWLPRYLAADTPQGTGVIEHVRVTETGEGKFQNSVQAGSHRLFADEPGNLGGLDTGPSPYDFLSIALGACTSMTLRIYADHKKLTLGRIAVDVSHAKIHVKDCEDCTEAERRGSGRIDRFERVISIDGEIGEELRSKIAEIADKCPVHRTLEAVAKIKTIVK
;
A
#
# COMPACT_ATOMS: atom_id res chain seq x y z
N MET A 1 9.99 0.64 -6.13
CA MET A 1 8.52 0.81 -6.05
C MET A 1 7.94 -0.32 -5.19
N ALA A 2 6.76 -0.14 -4.59
CA ALA A 2 6.16 -1.18 -3.73
C ALA A 2 5.49 -2.33 -4.52
N PHE A 3 5.46 -2.22 -5.86
CA PHE A 3 4.78 -3.10 -6.80
C PHE A 3 5.50 -3.10 -8.14
N HIS A 4 5.32 -4.18 -8.89
CA HIS A 4 5.64 -4.21 -10.32
C HIS A 4 4.35 -3.99 -11.14
N THR A 5 4.44 -3.20 -12.20
CA THR A 5 3.29 -2.91 -13.08
C THR A 5 3.29 -3.82 -14.30
N GLN A 6 2.20 -4.55 -14.49
CA GLN A 6 1.92 -5.32 -15.70
C GLN A 6 0.98 -4.55 -16.63
N ARG A 7 1.23 -4.60 -17.93
CA ARG A 7 0.25 -4.13 -18.93
C ARG A 7 -0.75 -5.24 -19.18
N VAL A 8 -2.03 -4.93 -19.04
CA VAL A 8 -3.11 -5.87 -19.33
C VAL A 8 -4.13 -5.20 -20.24
N GLN A 9 -4.81 -6.01 -21.04
CA GLN A 9 -5.87 -5.58 -21.95
C GLN A 9 -7.05 -6.53 -21.82
N PHE A 10 -8.25 -6.01 -21.97
CA PHE A 10 -9.49 -6.77 -21.86
C PHE A 10 -10.59 -6.13 -22.72
N ALA A 11 -11.60 -6.91 -23.09
CA ALA A 11 -12.73 -6.39 -23.86
C ALA A 11 -13.66 -5.57 -22.97
N GLY A 12 -13.96 -4.33 -23.37
CA GLY A 12 -14.97 -3.46 -22.77
C GLY A 12 -16.39 -3.85 -23.15
N HIS A 13 -17.37 -3.05 -22.73
CA HIS A 13 -18.79 -3.32 -22.93
C HIS A 13 -19.20 -3.48 -24.41
N SER A 14 -18.53 -2.75 -25.31
CA SER A 14 -18.80 -2.73 -26.76
C SER A 14 -17.93 -3.71 -27.56
N GLY A 15 -17.07 -4.48 -26.87
CA GLY A 15 -16.02 -5.29 -27.51
C GLY A 15 -14.74 -4.52 -27.84
N ALA A 16 -14.70 -3.20 -27.62
CA ALA A 16 -13.49 -2.40 -27.73
C ALA A 16 -12.41 -2.86 -26.74
N THR A 17 -11.14 -2.85 -27.15
CA THR A 17 -10.03 -3.24 -26.27
C THR A 17 -9.72 -2.13 -25.27
N LEU A 18 -9.87 -2.42 -23.98
CA LEU A 18 -9.53 -1.49 -22.91
C LEU A 18 -8.12 -1.75 -22.38
N ALA A 19 -7.36 -0.67 -22.20
CA ALA A 19 -6.00 -0.71 -21.72
C ALA A 19 -5.95 -0.51 -20.19
N ALA A 20 -5.22 -1.39 -19.51
CA ALA A 20 -5.07 -1.36 -18.07
C ALA A 20 -3.63 -1.59 -17.62
N ARG A 21 -3.38 -1.15 -16.38
CA ARG A 21 -2.19 -1.39 -15.60
C ARG A 21 -2.58 -2.16 -14.35
N LEU A 22 -1.97 -3.32 -14.16
CA LEU A 22 -2.09 -4.09 -12.93
C LEU A 22 -0.83 -3.90 -12.10
N ASP A 23 -0.95 -3.11 -11.04
CA ASP A 23 0.11 -2.87 -10.07
C ASP A 23 0.06 -4.01 -9.04
N VAL A 24 0.96 -5.00 -9.20
CA VAL A 24 1.00 -6.19 -8.35
C VAL A 24 2.03 -5.96 -7.23
N PRO A 25 1.64 -6.05 -5.95
CA PRO A 25 2.54 -5.79 -4.85
C PRO A 25 3.68 -6.80 -4.87
N ASN A 26 4.85 -6.35 -4.43
CA ASN A 26 6.01 -7.24 -4.22
C ASN A 26 5.88 -8.02 -2.89
N TRP A 27 4.67 -8.05 -2.31
CA TRP A 27 4.29 -8.69 -1.07
C TRP A 27 3.27 -9.83 -1.33
N PRO A 28 3.08 -10.76 -0.38
CA PRO A 28 1.97 -11.71 -0.45
C PRO A 28 0.64 -10.99 -0.65
N LEU A 29 -0.04 -11.39 -1.71
CA LEU A 29 -1.25 -10.74 -2.18
C LEU A 29 -2.44 -11.02 -1.26
N ARG A 30 -3.05 -9.96 -0.71
CA ARG A 30 -4.23 -10.04 0.16
C ARG A 30 -5.53 -9.86 -0.58
N ALA A 31 -5.55 -8.90 -1.51
CA ALA A 31 -6.74 -8.51 -2.26
C ALA A 31 -6.37 -7.90 -3.61
N TYR A 32 -7.35 -7.90 -4.51
CA TYR A 32 -7.35 -7.02 -5.67
C TYR A 32 -8.28 -5.84 -5.41
N ALA A 33 -7.83 -4.66 -5.79
CA ALA A 33 -8.60 -3.44 -5.89
C ALA A 33 -8.78 -3.06 -7.36
N LEU A 34 -9.98 -2.63 -7.72
CA LEU A 34 -10.24 -1.99 -9.00
C LEU A 34 -10.34 -0.49 -8.76
N PHE A 35 -9.48 0.29 -9.41
CA PHE A 35 -9.42 1.73 -9.25
C PHE A 35 -9.89 2.43 -10.53
N ALA A 36 -11.14 2.89 -10.50
CA ALA A 36 -11.75 3.76 -11.50
C ALA A 36 -11.31 5.21 -11.28
N HIS A 37 -10.37 5.72 -12.09
CA HIS A 37 -9.94 7.13 -12.01
C HIS A 37 -10.92 8.07 -12.73
N CYS A 38 -10.66 9.38 -12.65
CA CYS A 38 -11.39 10.42 -13.38
C CYS A 38 -11.45 10.14 -14.89
N PHE A 39 -12.61 10.39 -15.52
CA PHE A 39 -12.83 10.24 -16.96
C PHE A 39 -12.02 11.21 -17.83
N THR A 40 -11.31 12.16 -17.23
CA THR A 40 -10.42 13.08 -17.97
C THR A 40 -8.95 12.79 -17.76
N CYS A 41 -8.68 11.85 -16.87
CA CYS A 41 -7.34 11.48 -16.47
C CYS A 41 -6.88 10.25 -17.22
N SER A 42 -5.56 10.13 -17.36
CA SER A 42 -4.95 8.87 -17.74
C SER A 42 -4.81 7.99 -16.51
N LYS A 43 -4.86 6.67 -16.68
CA LYS A 43 -4.40 5.71 -15.67
C LYS A 43 -3.03 6.11 -15.10
N ASP A 44 -2.17 6.74 -15.90
CA ASP A 44 -0.80 7.10 -15.54
C ASP A 44 -0.69 8.36 -14.64
N LEU A 45 -1.82 8.96 -14.21
CA LEU A 45 -1.84 10.14 -13.35
C LEU A 45 -1.08 9.87 -12.03
N ALA A 46 -0.22 10.83 -11.64
CA ALA A 46 0.72 10.66 -10.53
C ALA A 46 0.02 10.32 -9.21
N ALA A 47 -1.10 10.99 -8.90
CA ALA A 47 -1.88 10.71 -7.71
C ALA A 47 -2.42 9.26 -7.66
N VAL A 48 -2.96 8.77 -8.78
CA VAL A 48 -3.50 7.41 -8.88
C VAL A 48 -2.39 6.36 -8.67
N ARG A 49 -1.20 6.59 -9.26
CA ARG A 49 -0.02 5.75 -9.04
C ARG A 49 0.48 5.80 -7.59
N ARG A 50 0.42 6.96 -6.94
CA ARG A 50 0.83 7.14 -5.53
C ARG A 50 -0.11 6.40 -4.59
N ILE A 51 -1.41 6.52 -4.78
CA ILE A 51 -2.42 5.78 -4.02
C ILE A 51 -2.22 4.26 -4.22
N ALA A 52 -2.00 3.81 -5.46
CA ALA A 52 -1.68 2.42 -5.76
C ALA A 52 -0.41 1.94 -5.04
N ALA A 53 0.61 2.81 -4.90
CA ALA A 53 1.82 2.49 -4.14
C ALA A 53 1.53 2.23 -2.66
N GLU A 54 0.70 3.06 -2.01
CA GLU A 54 0.35 2.86 -0.59
C GLU A 54 -0.48 1.58 -0.39
N LEU A 55 -1.41 1.30 -1.30
CA LEU A 55 -2.18 0.04 -1.29
C LEU A 55 -1.29 -1.19 -1.50
N ALA A 56 -0.31 -1.10 -2.40
CA ALA A 56 0.63 -2.18 -2.66
C ALA A 56 1.50 -2.50 -1.44
N ARG A 57 1.87 -1.50 -0.61
CA ARG A 57 2.58 -1.74 0.66
C ARG A 57 1.77 -2.61 1.61
N GLU A 58 0.44 -2.51 1.56
CA GLU A 58 -0.48 -3.36 2.30
C GLU A 58 -0.76 -4.71 1.62
N GLY A 59 -0.06 -5.07 0.53
CA GLY A 59 -0.29 -6.33 -0.19
C GLY A 59 -1.55 -6.34 -1.05
N ILE A 60 -2.05 -5.17 -1.47
CA ILE A 60 -3.24 -5.06 -2.32
C ILE A 60 -2.78 -4.76 -3.76
N ALA A 61 -3.11 -5.65 -4.70
CA ALA A 61 -2.92 -5.38 -6.12
C ALA A 61 -3.97 -4.40 -6.62
N VAL A 62 -3.57 -3.45 -7.44
CA VAL A 62 -4.46 -2.40 -7.94
C VAL A 62 -4.51 -2.47 -9.46
N MET A 63 -5.70 -2.74 -10.01
CA MET A 63 -5.96 -2.60 -11.43
C MET A 63 -6.50 -1.19 -11.71
N ARG A 64 -5.78 -0.44 -12.54
CA ARG A 64 -6.19 0.86 -13.09
C ARG A 64 -6.42 0.69 -14.58
N PHE A 65 -7.49 1.25 -15.13
CA PHE A 65 -7.80 1.10 -16.55
C PHE A 65 -8.37 2.40 -17.12
N ASP A 66 -8.07 2.66 -18.39
CA ASP A 66 -8.73 3.74 -19.12
C ASP A 66 -10.09 3.23 -19.63
N PHE A 67 -11.18 3.97 -19.41
CA PHE A 67 -12.49 3.61 -19.96
C PHE A 67 -12.52 3.70 -21.49
N THR A 68 -13.58 3.17 -22.13
CA THR A 68 -13.77 3.25 -23.58
C THR A 68 -13.56 4.68 -24.09
N GLY A 69 -12.74 4.84 -25.13
CA GLY A 69 -12.44 6.13 -25.75
C GLY A 69 -11.55 7.07 -24.95
N LEU A 70 -10.94 6.61 -23.86
CA LEU A 70 -9.98 7.37 -23.07
C LEU A 70 -8.58 6.76 -23.12
N GLY A 71 -7.57 7.63 -23.02
CA GLY A 71 -6.18 7.23 -22.84
C GLY A 71 -5.67 6.30 -23.93
N SER A 72 -5.36 5.05 -23.55
CA SER A 72 -4.89 4.00 -24.46
C SER A 72 -5.94 2.96 -24.82
N SER A 73 -7.20 3.16 -24.42
CA SER A 73 -8.33 2.28 -24.75
C SER A 73 -8.94 2.64 -26.10
N GLU A 74 -9.43 1.63 -26.80
CA GLU A 74 -10.13 1.79 -28.09
C GLU A 74 -11.52 2.43 -27.92
N GLY A 75 -12.13 2.83 -29.04
CA GLY A 75 -13.45 3.45 -29.11
C GLY A 75 -13.41 4.98 -29.11
N GLU A 76 -14.59 5.60 -29.15
CA GLU A 76 -14.75 7.06 -29.11
C GLU A 76 -15.56 7.46 -27.88
N PHE A 77 -14.99 8.32 -27.02
CA PHE A 77 -15.66 8.75 -25.78
C PHE A 77 -17.03 9.41 -26.04
N ALA A 78 -17.17 10.14 -27.15
CA ALA A 78 -18.42 10.77 -27.56
C ALA A 78 -19.58 9.77 -27.77
N SER A 79 -19.26 8.50 -28.05
CA SER A 79 -20.22 7.40 -28.22
C SER A 79 -20.57 6.67 -26.91
N THR A 80 -19.94 7.05 -25.80
CA THR A 80 -20.14 6.44 -24.48
C THR A 80 -21.19 7.18 -23.65
N ASN A 81 -21.74 6.50 -22.66
CA ASN A 81 -22.63 7.04 -21.63
C ASN A 81 -22.22 6.55 -20.23
N PHE A 82 -22.92 6.98 -19.18
CA PHE A 82 -22.57 6.58 -17.82
C PHE A 82 -22.74 5.07 -17.60
N SER A 83 -23.81 4.48 -18.15
CA SER A 83 -24.10 3.05 -18.16
C SER A 83 -23.01 2.22 -18.84
N SER A 84 -22.49 2.68 -19.98
CA SER A 84 -21.40 2.00 -20.67
C SER A 84 -20.12 2.03 -19.86
N ASN A 85 -19.86 3.12 -19.13
CA ASN A 85 -18.70 3.20 -18.24
C ASN A 85 -18.86 2.27 -17.02
N VAL A 86 -20.07 2.18 -16.46
CA VAL A 86 -20.40 1.16 -15.45
C VAL A 86 -20.20 -0.25 -16.01
N ALA A 87 -20.57 -0.50 -17.27
CA ALA A 87 -20.37 -1.79 -17.93
C ALA A 87 -18.88 -2.10 -18.18
N ASP A 88 -18.05 -1.12 -18.56
CA ASP A 88 -16.60 -1.29 -18.66
C ASP A 88 -15.97 -1.65 -17.31
N LEU A 89 -16.46 -1.04 -16.22
CA LEU A 89 -16.02 -1.35 -14.87
C LEU A 89 -16.40 -2.78 -14.45
N LEU A 90 -17.56 -3.27 -14.88
CA LEU A 90 -17.94 -4.69 -14.74
C LEU A 90 -17.02 -5.59 -15.55
N SER A 91 -16.72 -5.25 -16.81
CA SER A 91 -15.77 -6.01 -17.64
C SER A 91 -14.38 -6.10 -17.00
N ALA A 92 -13.91 -5.01 -16.37
CA ALA A 92 -12.64 -5.02 -15.65
C ALA A 92 -12.68 -5.93 -14.40
N ALA A 93 -13.79 -5.93 -13.66
CA ALA A 93 -13.99 -6.82 -12.53
C ALA A 93 -14.08 -8.30 -12.96
N ASP A 94 -14.75 -8.57 -14.09
CA ASP A 94 -14.86 -9.90 -14.70
C ASP A 94 -13.50 -10.41 -15.18
N TYR A 95 -12.70 -9.55 -15.80
CA TYR A 95 -11.33 -9.86 -16.20
C TYR A 95 -10.47 -10.27 -14.99
N LEU A 96 -10.51 -9.50 -13.90
CA LEU A 96 -9.81 -9.87 -12.65
C LEU A 96 -10.32 -11.19 -12.09
N ARG A 97 -11.63 -11.44 -12.13
CA ARG A 97 -12.23 -12.70 -11.66
C ARG A 97 -11.77 -13.91 -12.47
N GLN A 98 -11.62 -13.77 -13.78
CA GLN A 98 -11.26 -14.88 -14.68
C GLN A 98 -9.75 -15.18 -14.69
N HIS A 99 -8.91 -14.15 -14.66
CA HIS A 99 -7.46 -14.31 -14.83
C HIS A 99 -6.67 -14.24 -13.52
N TYR A 100 -7.27 -13.71 -12.46
CA TYR A 100 -6.61 -13.47 -11.18
C TYR A 100 -7.54 -13.86 -10.02
N ARG A 101 -7.99 -12.90 -9.22
CA ARG A 101 -9.03 -13.04 -8.21
C ARG A 101 -9.94 -11.83 -8.28
N ALA A 102 -11.24 -12.05 -8.09
CA ALA A 102 -12.23 -10.98 -8.11
C ALA A 102 -11.86 -9.82 -7.17
N PRO A 103 -12.13 -8.57 -7.57
CA PRO A 103 -11.79 -7.41 -6.75
C PRO A 103 -12.59 -7.44 -5.44
N SER A 104 -11.87 -7.30 -4.33
CA SER A 104 -12.47 -7.17 -2.99
C SER A 104 -12.60 -5.71 -2.56
N VAL A 105 -11.99 -4.79 -3.31
CA VAL A 105 -12.02 -3.35 -3.05
C VAL A 105 -12.36 -2.62 -4.34
N LEU A 106 -13.23 -1.62 -4.25
CA LEU A 106 -13.41 -0.63 -5.31
C LEU A 106 -12.93 0.73 -4.82
N ILE A 107 -12.18 1.41 -5.66
CA ILE A 107 -11.72 2.77 -5.42
C ILE A 107 -12.16 3.62 -6.61
N GLY A 108 -12.78 4.75 -6.37
CA GLY A 108 -13.23 5.65 -7.43
C GLY A 108 -12.83 7.08 -7.15
N HIS A 109 -12.27 7.76 -8.15
CA HIS A 109 -11.95 9.19 -8.07
C HIS A 109 -12.83 10.00 -9.03
N SER A 110 -13.31 11.16 -8.58
CA SER A 110 -14.21 12.02 -9.35
C SER A 110 -15.43 11.23 -9.86
N LEU A 111 -15.76 11.33 -11.15
CA LEU A 111 -16.80 10.53 -11.79
C LEU A 111 -16.59 9.01 -11.72
N GLY A 112 -15.35 8.53 -11.62
CA GLY A 112 -15.06 7.13 -11.32
C GLY A 112 -15.58 6.72 -9.93
N GLY A 113 -15.64 7.67 -8.99
CA GLY A 113 -16.32 7.56 -7.69
C GLY A 113 -17.81 7.25 -7.82
N ALA A 114 -18.53 7.97 -8.67
CA ALA A 114 -19.93 7.69 -8.95
C ALA A 114 -20.10 6.31 -9.63
N ALA A 115 -19.21 5.96 -10.56
CA ALA A 115 -19.25 4.66 -11.24
C ALA A 115 -19.05 3.48 -10.26
N VAL A 116 -18.07 3.55 -9.34
CA VAL A 116 -17.87 2.49 -8.34
C VAL A 116 -19.04 2.38 -7.38
N LEU A 117 -19.65 3.49 -6.97
CA LEU A 117 -20.84 3.49 -6.11
C LEU A 117 -22.04 2.87 -6.82
N ALA A 118 -22.21 3.12 -8.12
CA ALA A 118 -23.27 2.52 -8.93
C ALA A 118 -23.10 1.00 -9.09
N VAL A 119 -21.87 0.54 -9.33
CA VAL A 119 -21.60 -0.88 -9.68
C VAL A 119 -21.38 -1.79 -8.48
N ALA A 120 -21.03 -1.25 -7.30
CA ALA A 120 -20.51 -2.05 -6.19
C ALA A 120 -21.41 -3.22 -5.75
N ARG A 121 -22.74 -3.10 -5.94
CA ARG A 121 -23.69 -4.18 -5.63
C ARG A 121 -23.68 -5.33 -6.63
N ASN A 122 -23.28 -5.07 -7.87
CA ASN A 122 -23.19 -6.04 -8.96
C ASN A 122 -21.93 -6.91 -8.85
N ILE A 123 -20.97 -6.53 -8.00
CA ILE A 123 -19.72 -7.26 -7.77
C ILE A 123 -19.77 -7.84 -6.34
N PRO A 124 -20.33 -9.05 -6.15
CA PRO A 124 -20.61 -9.59 -4.81
C PRO A 124 -19.37 -9.75 -3.93
N GLU A 125 -18.19 -9.96 -4.53
CA GLU A 125 -16.91 -10.16 -3.86
C GLU A 125 -16.36 -8.88 -3.20
N VAL A 126 -16.84 -7.71 -3.61
CA VAL A 126 -16.43 -6.43 -3.03
C VAL A 126 -16.79 -6.41 -1.54
N ARG A 127 -15.81 -6.05 -0.70
CA ARG A 127 -15.94 -5.95 0.75
C ARG A 127 -15.85 -4.53 1.26
N ALA A 128 -15.32 -3.60 0.46
CA ALA A 128 -15.15 -2.21 0.84
C ALA A 128 -15.12 -1.32 -0.41
N VAL A 129 -15.66 -0.11 -0.28
CA VAL A 129 -15.65 0.92 -1.33
C VAL A 129 -15.02 2.20 -0.77
N ALA A 130 -14.12 2.81 -1.52
CA ALA A 130 -13.55 4.11 -1.22
C ALA A 130 -13.79 5.08 -2.38
N THR A 131 -14.18 6.31 -2.07
CA THR A 131 -14.37 7.37 -3.07
C THR A 131 -13.53 8.60 -2.73
N ILE A 132 -12.98 9.25 -3.75
CA ILE A 132 -12.16 10.46 -3.62
C ILE A 132 -12.76 11.54 -4.52
N GLY A 133 -13.25 12.65 -3.96
CA GLY A 133 -13.80 13.76 -4.75
C GLY A 133 -15.04 13.37 -5.57
N ALA A 134 -15.84 12.42 -5.10
CA ALA A 134 -16.92 11.82 -5.91
C ALA A 134 -18.19 12.69 -5.93
N PRO A 135 -18.85 12.83 -7.09
CA PRO A 135 -20.13 13.53 -7.17
C PRO A 135 -21.27 12.64 -6.65
N ALA A 136 -22.23 13.24 -5.95
CA ALA A 136 -23.44 12.57 -5.47
C ALA A 136 -24.52 12.45 -6.58
N ASP A 137 -24.43 13.34 -7.57
CA ASP A 137 -25.31 13.40 -8.74
C ASP A 137 -24.47 13.84 -9.94
N VAL A 138 -24.25 12.91 -10.88
CA VAL A 138 -23.46 13.17 -12.09
C VAL A 138 -24.12 14.25 -12.95
N GLY A 139 -25.45 14.29 -13.03
CA GLY A 139 -26.19 15.29 -13.81
C GLY A 139 -26.08 16.69 -13.23
N HIS A 140 -25.95 16.81 -11.90
CA HIS A 140 -25.74 18.11 -11.24
C HIS A 140 -24.33 18.64 -11.47
N VAL A 141 -23.31 17.79 -11.36
CA VAL A 141 -21.91 18.24 -11.53
C VAL A 141 -21.61 18.63 -12.98
N LEU A 142 -22.27 18.01 -13.96
CA LEU A 142 -22.20 18.47 -15.36
C LEU A 142 -22.67 19.93 -15.58
N LYS A 143 -23.43 20.54 -14.64
CA LYS A 143 -23.72 21.99 -14.67
C LYS A 143 -22.51 22.85 -14.33
N ASN A 144 -21.63 22.35 -13.47
CA ASN A 144 -20.49 23.10 -12.92
C ASN A 144 -19.29 23.10 -13.88
N PHE A 145 -19.25 22.20 -14.85
CA PHE A 145 -18.14 22.04 -15.80
C PHE A 145 -18.20 22.98 -17.02
N GLY A 146 -18.76 24.17 -16.86
CA GLY A 146 -18.61 25.29 -17.80
C GLY A 146 -19.51 25.27 -19.04
N THR A 147 -20.12 24.14 -19.39
CA THR A 147 -21.02 24.07 -20.54
C THR A 147 -22.46 24.18 -20.10
N SER A 148 -23.23 25.06 -20.75
CA SER A 148 -24.66 25.11 -20.47
C SER A 148 -25.25 23.76 -20.86
N LEU A 149 -25.79 23.03 -19.88
CA LEU A 149 -26.64 21.87 -20.15
C LEU A 149 -27.73 22.19 -21.17
N GLU A 150 -28.12 23.47 -21.27
CA GLU A 150 -28.97 24.01 -22.31
C GLU A 150 -28.42 23.80 -23.73
N GLU A 151 -27.11 23.93 -23.95
CA GLU A 151 -26.47 23.65 -25.23
C GLU A 151 -26.57 22.17 -25.56
N ILE A 152 -26.16 21.29 -24.63
CA ILE A 152 -26.30 19.83 -24.80
C ILE A 152 -27.77 19.45 -25.07
N GLU A 153 -28.71 20.07 -24.36
CA GLU A 153 -30.15 19.82 -24.53
C GLU A 153 -30.68 20.29 -25.90
N LYS A 154 -30.09 21.33 -26.49
CA LYS A 154 -30.45 21.92 -27.80
C LYS A 154 -29.75 21.23 -28.99
N SER A 155 -28.43 21.07 -28.96
CA SER A 155 -27.60 20.54 -30.06
C SER A 155 -27.42 19.02 -30.00
N GLY A 156 -27.71 18.39 -28.86
CA GLY A 156 -27.53 16.96 -28.63
C GLY A 156 -26.10 16.57 -28.23
N VAL A 157 -25.10 17.45 -28.44
CA VAL A 157 -23.70 17.26 -28.06
C VAL A 157 -23.06 18.62 -27.72
N ALA A 158 -22.18 18.68 -26.73
CA ALA A 158 -21.39 19.89 -26.48
C ALA A 158 -20.00 19.57 -25.94
N GLU A 159 -19.07 20.51 -26.12
CA GLU A 159 -17.75 20.44 -25.53
C GLU A 159 -17.79 20.86 -24.05
N VAL A 160 -17.18 20.06 -23.18
CA VAL A 160 -17.12 20.27 -21.73
C VAL A 160 -15.68 20.18 -21.27
N ASP A 161 -15.22 21.15 -20.49
CA ASP A 161 -13.91 21.10 -19.83
C ASP A 161 -14.07 20.44 -18.46
N LEU A 162 -13.42 19.29 -18.28
CA LEU A 162 -13.31 18.67 -16.97
C LEU A 162 -11.83 18.55 -16.58
N ALA A 163 -11.43 19.33 -15.58
CA ALA A 163 -10.09 19.28 -15.01
C ALA A 163 -8.96 19.58 -16.05
N GLY A 164 -9.21 20.55 -16.94
CA GLY A 164 -8.20 21.08 -17.87
C GLY A 164 -8.13 20.34 -19.22
N ARG A 165 -9.17 19.58 -19.57
CA ARG A 165 -9.28 18.83 -20.84
C ARG A 165 -10.71 18.89 -21.35
N THR A 166 -10.84 19.21 -22.63
CA THR A 166 -12.13 19.33 -23.33
C THR A 166 -12.58 17.99 -23.91
N PHE A 167 -13.85 17.63 -23.68
CA PHE A 167 -14.49 16.42 -24.20
C PHE A 167 -15.83 16.74 -24.83
N LEU A 168 -16.21 16.03 -25.89
CA LEU A 168 -17.56 16.05 -26.43
C LEU A 168 -18.46 15.12 -25.61
N LEU A 169 -19.47 15.70 -24.95
CA LEU A 169 -20.50 14.99 -24.20
C LEU A 169 -21.83 15.02 -24.93
N SER A 170 -22.45 13.85 -25.05
CA SER A 170 -23.77 13.72 -25.66
C SER A 170 -24.90 13.93 -24.65
N LYS A 171 -26.06 14.36 -25.15
CA LYS A 171 -27.30 14.46 -24.38
C LYS A 171 -27.69 13.12 -23.76
N GLN A 172 -27.44 12.04 -24.49
CA GLN A 172 -27.67 10.68 -24.00
C GLN A 172 -26.85 10.36 -22.75
N PHE A 173 -25.58 10.80 -22.68
CA PHE A 173 -24.76 10.65 -21.47
C PHE A 173 -25.43 11.32 -20.26
N VAL A 174 -25.89 12.57 -20.44
CA VAL A 174 -26.52 13.35 -19.37
C VAL A 174 -27.82 12.70 -18.90
N GLU A 175 -28.68 12.29 -19.82
CA GLU A 175 -29.97 11.67 -19.51
C GLU A 175 -29.78 10.33 -18.77
N ASP A 176 -28.84 9.51 -19.23
CA ASP A 176 -28.49 8.24 -18.61
C ASP A 176 -27.85 8.40 -17.22
N ALA A 177 -27.00 9.43 -17.06
CA ALA A 177 -26.43 9.81 -15.77
C ALA A 177 -27.51 10.29 -14.78
N ARG A 178 -28.48 11.09 -15.23
CA ARG A 178 -29.63 11.54 -14.41
C ARG A 178 -30.56 10.39 -14.04
N ALA A 179 -30.70 9.38 -14.91
CA ALA A 179 -31.50 8.19 -14.65
C ALA A 179 -30.88 7.31 -13.54
N HIS A 180 -29.55 7.35 -13.37
CA HIS A 180 -28.85 6.68 -12.29
C HIS A 180 -29.08 7.39 -10.96
N ARG A 181 -30.00 6.86 -10.15
CA ARG A 181 -30.22 7.32 -8.79
C ARG A 181 -29.10 6.86 -7.87
N LEU A 182 -27.97 7.56 -7.91
CA LEU A 182 -26.79 7.23 -7.11
C LEU A 182 -27.12 7.18 -5.61
N LYS A 183 -28.01 8.07 -5.13
CA LYS A 183 -28.53 8.05 -3.76
C LYS A 183 -29.16 6.70 -3.38
N ASP A 184 -29.94 6.10 -4.27
CA ASP A 184 -30.57 4.79 -4.04
C ASP A 184 -29.53 3.66 -4.04
N ALA A 185 -28.55 3.74 -4.95
CA ALA A 185 -27.42 2.79 -5.00
C ALA A 185 -26.60 2.83 -3.69
N VAL A 186 -26.28 4.04 -3.21
CA VAL A 186 -25.55 4.27 -1.95
C VAL A 186 -26.36 3.82 -0.74
N ALA A 187 -27.65 4.14 -0.67
CA ALA A 187 -28.52 3.74 0.43
C ALA A 187 -28.71 2.22 0.55
N SER A 188 -28.61 1.52 -0.58
CA SER A 188 -28.74 0.06 -0.67
C SER A 188 -27.41 -0.69 -0.78
N LEU A 189 -26.27 0.02 -0.68
CA LEU A 189 -24.93 -0.50 -0.94
C LEU A 189 -24.58 -1.73 -0.09
N LYS A 190 -24.91 -1.70 1.21
CA LYS A 190 -24.61 -2.77 2.19
C LYS A 190 -23.13 -3.19 2.21
N LYS A 191 -22.22 -2.28 1.84
CA LYS A 191 -20.77 -2.43 1.95
C LYS A 191 -20.19 -1.24 2.73
N PRO A 192 -19.11 -1.44 3.50
CA PRO A 192 -18.33 -0.36 4.08
C PRO A 192 -17.96 0.70 3.04
N LEU A 193 -18.20 1.97 3.39
CA LEU A 193 -17.90 3.12 2.51
C LEU A 193 -16.98 4.11 3.21
N LEU A 194 -15.88 4.47 2.55
CA LEU A 194 -14.98 5.55 2.95
C LEU A 194 -15.03 6.66 1.92
N ILE A 195 -15.34 7.87 2.37
CA ILE A 195 -15.46 9.07 1.53
C ILE A 195 -14.30 10.00 1.87
N LEU A 196 -13.47 10.33 0.89
CA LEU A 196 -12.40 11.32 0.99
C LEU A 196 -12.77 12.51 0.11
N HIS A 197 -12.75 13.72 0.65
CA HIS A 197 -13.13 14.90 -0.14
C HIS A 197 -12.48 16.16 0.44
N ALA A 198 -12.03 17.07 -0.43
CA ALA A 198 -11.48 18.35 0.00
C ALA A 198 -12.60 19.39 0.16
N PRO A 199 -12.65 20.16 1.26
CA PRO A 199 -13.58 21.27 1.42
C PRO A 199 -13.38 22.40 0.41
N LEU A 200 -12.18 22.52 -0.18
CA LEU A 200 -11.83 23.54 -1.18
C LEU A 200 -11.87 23.00 -2.62
N ASP A 201 -12.50 21.86 -2.86
CA ASP A 201 -12.67 21.30 -4.20
C ASP A 201 -13.60 22.20 -5.04
N GLU A 202 -13.03 22.93 -5.99
CA GLU A 202 -13.75 23.83 -6.89
C GLU A 202 -14.45 23.10 -8.06
N THR A 203 -14.17 21.80 -8.24
CA THR A 203 -14.71 21.00 -9.34
C THR A 203 -15.95 20.22 -8.90
N VAL A 204 -15.82 19.50 -7.78
CA VAL A 204 -16.91 18.76 -7.14
C VAL A 204 -17.00 19.24 -5.71
N GLY A 205 -17.93 20.14 -5.42
CA GLY A 205 -18.03 20.75 -4.10
C GLY A 205 -18.32 19.73 -2.99
N ILE A 206 -17.91 20.10 -1.77
CA ILE A 206 -17.96 19.25 -0.56
C ILE A 206 -19.38 18.78 -0.18
N GLU A 207 -20.41 19.50 -0.63
CA GLU A 207 -21.81 19.12 -0.49
C GLU A 207 -22.10 17.72 -1.07
N ASN A 208 -21.38 17.32 -2.12
CA ASN A 208 -21.50 15.98 -2.70
C ASN A 208 -21.07 14.89 -1.69
N ALA A 209 -19.97 15.10 -0.98
CA ALA A 209 -19.53 14.17 0.07
C ALA A 209 -20.58 14.05 1.17
N ASN A 210 -21.19 15.17 1.57
CA ASN A 210 -22.26 15.18 2.56
C ASN A 210 -23.49 14.41 2.08
N GLU A 211 -23.92 14.60 0.83
CA GLU A 211 -25.05 13.87 0.26
C GLU A 211 -24.80 12.36 0.19
N ILE A 212 -23.61 11.93 -0.26
CA ILE A 212 -23.22 10.51 -0.27
C ILE A 212 -23.20 9.98 1.17
N PHE A 213 -22.61 10.72 2.11
CA PHE A 213 -22.52 10.30 3.51
C PHE A 213 -23.90 10.15 4.15
N LEU A 214 -24.83 11.08 3.90
CA LEU A 214 -26.20 11.03 4.42
C LEU A 214 -27.00 9.87 3.81
N ALA A 215 -26.85 9.63 2.50
CA ALA A 215 -27.50 8.50 1.83
C ALA A 215 -26.97 7.14 2.32
N ALA A 216 -25.68 7.04 2.64
CA ALA A 216 -25.04 5.80 3.04
C ALA A 216 -25.53 5.28 4.41
N ARG A 217 -25.56 3.95 4.56
CA ARG A 217 -25.75 3.29 5.85
C ARG A 217 -24.41 2.90 6.47
N HIS A 218 -24.38 2.63 7.77
CA HIS A 218 -23.17 2.15 8.42
C HIS A 218 -22.75 0.75 7.93
N PRO A 219 -21.43 0.44 7.90
CA PRO A 219 -20.33 1.33 8.28
C PRO A 219 -19.96 2.34 7.18
N LYS A 220 -19.89 3.61 7.55
CA LYS A 220 -19.52 4.73 6.68
C LYS A 220 -18.55 5.66 7.38
N SER A 221 -17.60 6.20 6.64
CA SER A 221 -16.54 7.09 7.15
C SER A 221 -16.34 8.25 6.19
N PHE A 222 -16.02 9.43 6.73
CA PHE A 222 -15.67 10.61 5.96
C PHE A 222 -14.32 11.15 6.45
N ILE A 223 -13.44 11.52 5.52
CA ILE A 223 -12.14 12.13 5.80
C ILE A 223 -11.99 13.36 4.91
N SER A 224 -11.70 14.50 5.54
CA SER A 224 -11.35 15.72 4.83
C SER A 224 -9.94 15.62 4.23
N LEU A 225 -9.77 16.11 3.00
CA LEU A 225 -8.47 16.27 2.34
C LEU A 225 -7.91 17.69 2.51
N ASP A 226 -8.48 18.48 3.43
CA ASP A 226 -8.06 19.84 3.78
C ASP A 226 -7.95 20.77 2.54
N LYS A 227 -6.74 21.15 2.15
CA LYS A 227 -6.48 22.10 1.07
C LYS A 227 -6.23 21.44 -0.29
N ALA A 228 -6.35 20.12 -0.39
CA ALA A 228 -6.06 19.40 -1.62
C ALA A 228 -6.98 19.87 -2.76
N ASP A 229 -6.46 19.93 -3.97
CA ASP A 229 -7.26 20.18 -5.16
C ASP A 229 -8.01 18.92 -5.63
N HIS A 230 -8.89 19.07 -6.61
CA HIS A 230 -9.72 17.96 -7.11
C HIS A 230 -8.88 16.78 -7.63
N LEU A 231 -7.71 17.04 -8.21
CA LEU A 231 -6.87 16.04 -8.87
C LEU A 231 -5.77 15.45 -7.97
N LEU A 232 -5.66 15.94 -6.73
CA LEU A 232 -4.57 15.63 -5.81
C LEU A 232 -3.19 15.86 -6.47
N THR A 233 -2.99 17.05 -7.02
CA THR A 233 -1.73 17.41 -7.71
C THR A 233 -0.55 17.44 -6.75
N ASP A 234 -0.77 17.77 -5.47
CA ASP A 234 0.23 17.64 -4.42
C ASP A 234 0.47 16.16 -4.07
N ILE A 235 1.74 15.77 -4.09
CA ILE A 235 2.20 14.40 -3.82
C ILE A 235 1.87 13.97 -2.39
N GLU A 236 1.90 14.89 -1.43
CA GLU A 236 1.62 14.59 -0.03
C GLU A 236 0.13 14.32 0.19
N ASP A 237 -0.76 15.03 -0.50
CA ASP A 237 -2.21 14.81 -0.43
C ASP A 237 -2.60 13.46 -1.04
N ALA A 238 -2.01 13.12 -2.20
CA ALA A 238 -2.19 11.79 -2.81
C ALA A 238 -1.64 10.67 -1.91
N ALA A 239 -0.48 10.88 -1.28
CA ALA A 239 0.09 9.92 -0.34
C ALA A 239 -0.77 9.78 0.93
N PHE A 240 -1.31 10.89 1.46
CA PHE A 240 -2.22 10.88 2.58
C PHE A 240 -3.50 10.10 2.27
N ALA A 241 -4.15 10.38 1.12
CA ALA A 241 -5.32 9.63 0.67
C ALA A 241 -5.02 8.12 0.57
N GLY A 242 -3.88 7.76 -0.03
CA GLY A 242 -3.41 6.38 -0.10
C GLY A 242 -3.20 5.71 1.25
N ARG A 243 -2.56 6.40 2.21
CA ARG A 243 -2.33 5.91 3.59
C ARG A 243 -3.63 5.75 4.38
N VAL A 244 -4.56 6.68 4.23
CA VAL A 244 -5.89 6.61 4.87
C VAL A 244 -6.67 5.41 4.35
N ILE A 245 -6.73 5.24 3.02
CA ILE A 245 -7.44 4.10 2.41
C ILE A 245 -6.79 2.79 2.83
N SER A 246 -5.47 2.68 2.69
CA SER A 246 -4.72 1.46 3.03
C SER A 246 -4.80 1.12 4.52
N GLY A 247 -4.79 2.10 5.43
CA GLY A 247 -4.99 1.88 6.86
C GLY A 247 -6.43 1.52 7.26
N TRP A 248 -7.43 1.96 6.49
CA TRP A 248 -8.85 1.65 6.74
C TRP A 248 -9.27 0.25 6.27
N LEU A 249 -8.73 -0.21 5.15
CA LEU A 249 -9.09 -1.49 4.51
C LEU A 249 -8.88 -2.76 5.37
N PRO A 250 -7.84 -2.89 6.22
CA PRO A 250 -7.62 -4.07 7.06
C PRO A 250 -8.81 -4.44 7.95
N ARG A 251 -9.71 -3.49 8.27
CA ARG A 251 -10.92 -3.75 9.05
C ARG A 251 -11.97 -4.60 8.32
N TYR A 252 -11.95 -4.61 6.99
CA TYR A 252 -13.00 -5.20 6.13
C TYR A 252 -12.48 -6.26 5.16
N LEU A 253 -11.18 -6.22 4.85
CA LEU A 253 -10.53 -7.30 4.15
C LEU A 253 -10.38 -8.51 5.07
N ALA A 254 -10.19 -9.68 4.48
CA ALA A 254 -9.76 -10.82 5.28
C ALA A 254 -8.50 -10.38 6.04
N ALA A 255 -8.49 -10.58 7.36
CA ALA A 255 -7.26 -10.48 8.12
C ALA A 255 -6.21 -11.32 7.38
N ASP A 256 -4.94 -10.91 7.46
CA ASP A 256 -3.88 -11.87 7.16
C ASP A 256 -4.25 -13.13 7.91
N THR A 257 -4.31 -14.26 7.21
CA THR A 257 -4.51 -15.54 7.88
C THR A 257 -3.47 -15.53 9.00
N PRO A 258 -3.87 -15.43 10.28
CA PRO A 258 -2.91 -15.67 11.34
C PRO A 258 -2.32 -17.01 10.97
N GLN A 259 -1.02 -17.18 11.18
CA GLN A 259 -0.44 -18.50 11.07
C GLN A 259 -1.45 -19.48 11.65
N GLY A 260 -1.88 -20.44 10.81
CA GLY A 260 -2.53 -21.60 11.35
C GLY A 260 -1.66 -22.08 12.52
N THR A 261 -2.25 -22.81 13.45
CA THR A 261 -1.56 -23.33 14.64
C THR A 261 -0.33 -24.21 14.34
N GLY A 262 0.12 -24.31 13.09
CA GLY A 262 1.36 -24.94 12.65
C GLY A 262 2.61 -24.13 12.98
N VAL A 263 3.68 -24.87 13.23
CA VAL A 263 5.01 -24.40 13.63
C VAL A 263 5.61 -23.50 12.53
N ILE A 264 6.29 -22.42 12.94
CA ILE A 264 7.09 -21.59 12.03
C ILE A 264 8.29 -22.42 11.58
N GLU A 265 8.27 -22.97 10.37
CA GLU A 265 9.36 -23.85 9.92
C GLU A 265 10.60 -23.08 9.41
N HIS A 266 10.46 -21.86 8.90
CA HIS A 266 11.58 -21.08 8.34
C HIS A 266 11.27 -19.58 8.15
N VAL A 267 12.33 -18.76 8.03
CA VAL A 267 12.28 -17.40 7.48
C VAL A 267 12.36 -17.49 5.96
N ARG A 268 11.51 -16.73 5.24
CA ARG A 268 11.58 -16.63 3.78
C ARG A 268 12.13 -15.27 3.38
N VAL A 269 13.12 -15.29 2.50
CA VAL A 269 13.70 -14.10 1.87
C VAL A 269 13.51 -14.21 0.37
N THR A 270 13.07 -13.15 -0.29
CA THR A 270 12.81 -13.13 -1.74
C THR A 270 13.17 -11.78 -2.31
N GLU A 271 13.96 -11.77 -3.39
CA GLU A 271 14.31 -10.56 -4.13
C GLU A 271 13.04 -9.84 -4.61
N THR A 272 13.03 -8.51 -4.51
CA THR A 272 11.88 -7.72 -4.96
C THR A 272 11.97 -7.31 -6.44
N GLY A 273 13.17 -7.31 -7.02
CA GLY A 273 13.44 -6.86 -8.38
C GLY A 273 13.49 -5.34 -8.57
N GLU A 274 13.30 -4.55 -7.51
CA GLU A 274 13.21 -3.07 -7.57
C GLU A 274 14.57 -2.37 -7.45
N GLY A 275 15.57 -3.09 -6.96
CA GLY A 275 16.93 -2.62 -6.76
C GLY A 275 17.88 -3.79 -6.79
N LYS A 276 19.19 -3.51 -6.76
CA LYS A 276 20.21 -4.56 -6.90
C LYS A 276 20.20 -5.56 -5.74
N PHE A 277 19.83 -5.11 -4.53
CA PHE A 277 19.95 -5.90 -3.30
C PHE A 277 18.68 -5.91 -2.43
N GLN A 278 17.60 -5.28 -2.88
CA GLN A 278 16.38 -5.21 -2.07
C GLN A 278 15.67 -6.57 -2.02
N ASN A 279 15.37 -7.01 -0.80
CA ASN A 279 14.72 -8.27 -0.50
C ASN A 279 13.53 -8.05 0.43
N SER A 280 12.44 -8.78 0.18
CA SER A 280 11.35 -8.95 1.14
C SER A 280 11.70 -10.07 2.12
N VAL A 281 11.49 -9.83 3.42
CA VAL A 281 11.74 -10.79 4.50
C VAL A 281 10.43 -11.08 5.22
N GLN A 282 10.08 -12.37 5.30
CA GLN A 282 8.93 -12.86 6.06
C GLN A 282 9.41 -13.78 7.19
N ALA A 283 9.20 -13.35 8.43
CA ALA A 283 9.52 -14.11 9.64
C ALA A 283 8.25 -14.28 10.49
N GLY A 284 7.59 -15.44 10.37
CA GLY A 284 6.28 -15.64 10.98
C GLY A 284 5.24 -14.68 10.40
N SER A 285 4.58 -13.89 11.25
CA SER A 285 3.69 -12.78 10.83
C SER A 285 4.42 -11.48 10.52
N HIS A 286 5.70 -11.35 10.87
CA HIS A 286 6.46 -10.11 10.70
C HIS A 286 7.02 -9.98 9.29
N ARG A 287 6.90 -8.76 8.75
CA ARG A 287 7.38 -8.38 7.42
C ARG A 287 8.38 -7.25 7.54
N LEU A 288 9.52 -7.43 6.90
CA LEU A 288 10.64 -6.49 6.89
C LEU A 288 11.23 -6.43 5.49
N PHE A 289 11.96 -5.35 5.19
CA PHE A 289 12.88 -5.33 4.05
C PHE A 289 14.29 -5.66 4.54
N ALA A 290 15.07 -6.30 3.68
CA ALA A 290 16.52 -6.29 3.76
C ALA A 290 17.07 -5.60 2.53
N ASP A 291 18.05 -4.73 2.69
CA ASP A 291 18.63 -3.96 1.60
C ASP A 291 20.03 -3.50 1.95
N GLU A 292 20.79 -3.06 0.96
CA GLU A 292 22.07 -2.40 1.18
C GLU A 292 21.91 -0.87 1.12
N PRO A 293 22.81 -0.10 1.75
CA PRO A 293 22.80 1.35 1.63
C PRO A 293 23.14 1.80 0.20
N GLY A 294 22.74 3.03 -0.13
CA GLY A 294 22.90 3.59 -1.48
C GLY A 294 24.35 3.62 -2.00
N ASN A 295 25.33 3.83 -1.12
CA ASN A 295 26.76 3.82 -1.48
C ASN A 295 27.28 2.44 -1.93
N LEU A 296 26.60 1.35 -1.57
CA LEU A 296 26.89 -0.01 -2.02
C LEU A 296 25.99 -0.44 -3.20
N GLY A 297 25.08 0.45 -3.64
CA GLY A 297 24.18 0.22 -4.76
C GLY A 297 22.83 -0.39 -4.39
N GLY A 298 22.48 -0.40 -3.11
CA GLY A 298 21.11 -0.71 -2.66
C GLY A 298 20.22 0.52 -2.63
N LEU A 299 18.98 0.36 -2.16
CA LEU A 299 17.99 1.45 -2.12
C LEU A 299 17.82 2.05 -0.72
N ASP A 300 18.57 1.58 0.28
CA ASP A 300 18.47 2.03 1.68
C ASP A 300 17.04 1.93 2.25
N THR A 301 16.33 0.86 1.89
CA THR A 301 14.91 0.66 2.25
C THR A 301 14.68 -0.26 3.44
N GLY A 302 15.73 -0.90 3.93
CA GLY A 302 15.72 -1.79 5.09
C GLY A 302 17.14 -2.10 5.56
N PRO A 303 17.29 -2.78 6.71
CA PRO A 303 18.60 -3.09 7.27
C PRO A 303 19.43 -3.99 6.35
N SER A 304 20.75 -3.83 6.39
CA SER A 304 21.69 -4.74 5.72
C SER A 304 21.73 -6.12 6.40
N PRO A 305 22.29 -7.15 5.75
CA PRO A 305 22.46 -8.46 6.39
C PRO A 305 23.24 -8.41 7.71
N TYR A 306 24.25 -7.55 7.82
CA TYR A 306 24.98 -7.38 9.08
C TYR A 306 24.19 -6.59 10.12
N ASP A 307 23.33 -5.65 9.70
CA ASP A 307 22.39 -5.02 10.63
C ASP A 307 21.39 -6.04 11.19
N PHE A 308 20.94 -7.02 10.40
CA PHE A 308 20.12 -8.11 10.93
C PHE A 308 20.84 -8.96 11.98
N LEU A 309 22.14 -9.23 11.81
CA LEU A 309 22.95 -9.90 12.83
C LEU A 309 23.09 -9.04 14.09
N SER A 310 23.33 -7.73 13.93
CA SER A 310 23.42 -6.77 15.02
C SER A 310 22.10 -6.66 15.78
N ILE A 311 20.96 -6.60 15.09
CA ILE A 311 19.61 -6.61 15.65
C ILE A 311 19.38 -7.89 16.45
N ALA A 312 19.74 -9.05 15.89
CA ALA A 312 19.59 -10.33 16.58
C ALA A 312 20.41 -10.39 17.88
N LEU A 313 21.66 -9.92 17.85
CA LEU A 313 22.54 -9.88 19.02
C LEU A 313 22.02 -8.90 20.09
N GLY A 314 21.65 -7.68 19.69
CA GLY A 314 21.14 -6.65 20.59
C GLY A 314 19.83 -7.06 21.27
N ALA A 315 18.87 -7.57 20.48
CA ALA A 315 17.59 -8.05 20.99
C ALA A 315 17.76 -9.23 21.96
N CYS A 316 18.55 -10.23 21.59
CA CYS A 316 18.82 -11.39 22.43
C CYS A 316 19.52 -11.01 23.74
N THR A 317 20.43 -10.03 23.70
CA THR A 317 21.11 -9.51 24.89
C THR A 317 20.12 -8.82 25.83
N SER A 318 19.31 -7.89 25.32
CA SER A 318 18.31 -7.17 26.11
C SER A 318 17.31 -8.12 26.79
N MET A 319 16.81 -9.12 26.06
CA MET A 319 15.92 -10.15 26.60
C MET A 319 16.60 -10.98 27.70
N THR A 320 17.86 -11.39 27.50
CA THR A 320 18.62 -12.19 28.48
C THR A 320 18.84 -11.42 29.77
N LEU A 321 19.18 -10.14 29.68
CA LEU A 321 19.35 -9.27 30.84
C LEU A 321 18.03 -9.08 31.62
N ARG A 322 16.90 -8.93 30.91
CA ARG A 322 15.59 -8.84 31.55
C ARG A 322 15.24 -10.14 32.29
N ILE A 323 15.44 -11.29 31.65
CA ILE A 323 15.23 -12.61 32.28
C ILE A 323 16.07 -12.75 33.55
N TYR A 324 17.34 -12.35 33.51
CA TYR A 324 18.23 -12.39 34.67
C TYR A 324 17.75 -11.47 35.80
N ALA A 325 17.36 -10.23 35.46
CA ALA A 325 16.85 -9.27 36.43
C ALA A 325 15.62 -9.80 37.15
N ASP A 326 14.66 -10.37 36.40
CA ASP A 326 13.45 -10.96 36.97
C ASP A 326 13.77 -12.14 37.89
N HIS A 327 14.67 -13.04 37.46
CA HIS A 327 15.09 -14.19 38.26
C HIS A 327 15.81 -13.78 39.55
N LYS A 328 16.58 -12.70 39.53
CA LYS A 328 17.27 -12.14 40.70
C LYS A 328 16.45 -11.10 41.46
N LYS A 329 15.22 -10.81 41.01
CA LYS A 329 14.33 -9.77 41.56
C LYS A 329 15.00 -8.40 41.64
N LEU A 330 15.80 -8.08 40.63
CA LEU A 330 16.49 -6.79 40.49
C LEU A 330 15.60 -5.80 39.74
N THR A 331 15.44 -4.60 40.29
CA THR A 331 14.76 -3.51 39.59
C THR A 331 15.76 -2.83 38.65
N LEU A 332 15.73 -3.20 37.36
CA LEU A 332 16.48 -2.52 36.31
C LEU A 332 15.56 -1.59 35.51
N GLY A 333 16.06 -0.39 35.18
CA GLY A 333 15.43 0.54 34.25
C GLY A 333 15.33 -0.01 32.82
N ARG A 334 14.99 0.84 31.84
CA ARG A 334 14.99 0.43 30.44
C ARG A 334 16.41 0.10 30.00
N ILE A 335 16.54 -0.97 29.23
CA ILE A 335 17.82 -1.48 28.72
C ILE A 335 17.87 -1.15 27.23
N ALA A 336 18.88 -0.39 26.82
CA ALA A 336 19.23 -0.16 25.42
C ALA A 336 20.53 -0.91 25.11
N VAL A 337 20.61 -1.49 23.92
CA VAL A 337 21.78 -2.25 23.46
C VAL A 337 22.11 -1.79 22.05
N ASP A 338 23.17 -0.99 21.94
CA ASP A 338 23.71 -0.56 20.66
C ASP A 338 24.73 -1.58 20.18
N VAL A 339 24.61 -2.03 18.94
CA VAL A 339 25.54 -3.00 18.34
C VAL A 339 26.08 -2.45 17.04
N SER A 340 27.40 -2.32 16.96
CA SER A 340 28.12 -1.95 15.74
C SER A 340 28.87 -3.16 15.17
N HIS A 341 29.11 -3.14 13.86
CA HIS A 341 29.87 -4.18 13.15
C HIS A 341 31.01 -3.56 12.34
N ALA A 342 32.18 -4.19 12.38
CA ALA A 342 33.33 -3.83 11.55
C ALA A 342 34.17 -5.06 11.19
N LYS A 343 34.87 -4.99 10.06
CA LYS A 343 35.92 -5.96 9.71
C LYS A 343 37.29 -5.43 10.12
N ILE A 344 37.91 -6.07 11.10
CA ILE A 344 39.23 -5.68 11.62
C ILE A 344 40.30 -6.70 11.23
N HIS A 345 41.56 -6.30 11.20
CA HIS A 345 42.65 -7.26 11.01
C HIS A 345 42.85 -8.09 12.27
N VAL A 346 43.10 -9.39 12.10
CA VAL A 346 43.32 -10.34 13.21
C VAL A 346 44.46 -9.89 14.15
N LYS A 347 45.46 -9.20 13.61
CA LYS A 347 46.59 -8.65 14.37
C LYS A 347 46.20 -7.50 15.30
N ASP A 348 45.11 -6.80 14.99
CA ASP A 348 44.61 -5.65 15.74
C ASP A 348 43.51 -6.07 16.75
N CYS A 349 43.31 -7.38 16.92
CA CYS A 349 42.33 -7.96 17.84
C CYS A 349 43.00 -8.34 19.18
N GLU A 350 42.87 -7.47 20.18
CA GLU A 350 43.43 -7.64 21.53
C GLU A 350 42.78 -8.79 22.33
N ASP A 351 41.55 -9.17 21.98
CA ASP A 351 40.78 -10.21 22.67
C ASP A 351 40.84 -11.58 21.96
N CYS A 352 41.44 -11.66 20.77
CA CYS A 352 41.54 -12.91 20.00
C CYS A 352 42.53 -13.90 20.64
N THR A 353 42.17 -15.18 20.61
CA THR A 353 43.02 -16.29 21.07
C THR A 353 44.27 -16.44 20.20
N GLU A 354 45.33 -17.07 20.73
CA GLU A 354 46.53 -17.35 19.94
C GLU A 354 46.25 -18.19 18.68
N ALA A 355 45.25 -19.07 18.72
CA ALA A 355 44.84 -19.87 17.57
C ALA A 355 44.22 -19.00 16.47
N GLU A 356 43.39 -18.02 16.83
CA GLU A 356 42.79 -17.05 15.91
C GLU A 356 43.84 -16.10 15.35
N ARG A 357 44.79 -15.65 16.20
CA ARG A 357 45.91 -14.77 15.80
C ARG A 357 46.90 -15.40 14.83
N ARG A 358 46.97 -16.74 14.77
CA ARG A 358 47.78 -17.46 13.78
C ARG A 358 47.15 -17.46 12.39
N GLY A 359 45.89 -17.08 12.25
CA GLY A 359 45.24 -16.87 10.96
C GLY A 359 45.74 -15.62 10.24
N SER A 360 45.94 -15.70 8.93
CA SER A 360 46.18 -14.54 8.08
C SER A 360 44.84 -14.04 7.51
N GLY A 361 44.23 -13.01 8.11
CA GLY A 361 42.94 -12.51 7.62
C GLY A 361 42.37 -11.30 8.35
N ARG A 362 41.15 -10.91 7.94
CA ARG A 362 40.26 -10.02 8.68
C ARG A 362 39.19 -10.86 9.38
N ILE A 363 38.73 -10.39 10.54
CA ILE A 363 37.62 -10.99 11.30
C ILE A 363 36.47 -9.99 11.41
N ASP A 364 35.26 -10.53 11.54
CA ASP A 364 34.08 -9.75 11.87
C ASP A 364 34.06 -9.46 13.38
N ARG A 365 34.05 -8.19 13.76
CA ARG A 365 33.93 -7.73 15.14
C ARG A 365 32.59 -7.05 15.32
N PHE A 366 31.81 -7.56 16.27
CA PHE A 366 30.63 -6.88 16.78
C PHE A 366 30.99 -6.23 18.11
N GLU A 367 30.71 -4.94 18.25
CA GLU A 367 30.89 -4.22 19.51
C GLU A 367 29.52 -3.86 20.06
N ARG A 368 29.30 -4.13 21.35
CA ARG A 368 28.03 -3.98 22.03
C ARG A 368 28.17 -3.01 23.18
N VAL A 369 27.38 -1.93 23.16
CA VAL A 369 27.29 -0.95 24.25
C VAL A 369 25.94 -1.09 24.91
N ILE A 370 25.93 -1.33 26.23
CA ILE A 370 24.70 -1.55 27.01
C ILE A 370 24.47 -0.36 27.92
N SER A 371 23.30 0.27 27.78
CA SER A 371 22.86 1.39 28.61
C SER A 371 21.62 1.01 29.41
N ILE A 372 21.57 1.39 30.69
CA ILE A 372 20.42 1.15 31.57
C ILE A 372 19.98 2.46 32.20
N ASP A 373 18.70 2.79 32.11
CA ASP A 373 18.12 3.96 32.78
C ASP A 373 18.31 3.86 34.30
N GLY A 374 18.92 4.89 34.90
CA GLY A 374 19.15 5.01 36.35
C GLY A 374 20.60 4.74 36.78
N GLU A 375 20.87 4.92 38.07
CA GLU A 375 22.19 4.62 38.63
C GLU A 375 22.36 3.11 38.88
N ILE A 376 23.42 2.55 38.31
CA ILE A 376 23.84 1.17 38.54
C ILE A 376 25.25 1.17 39.14
N GLY A 377 25.41 0.46 40.26
CA GLY A 377 26.70 0.27 40.92
C GLY A 377 27.66 -0.57 40.08
N GLU A 378 28.96 -0.42 40.34
CA GLU A 378 30.04 -1.04 39.55
C GLU A 378 29.97 -2.57 39.53
N GLU A 379 29.62 -3.19 40.66
CA GLU A 379 29.44 -4.64 40.77
C GLU A 379 28.34 -5.14 39.82
N LEU A 380 27.23 -4.41 39.74
CA LEU A 380 26.11 -4.75 38.87
C LEU A 380 26.48 -4.54 37.39
N ARG A 381 27.28 -3.51 37.07
CA ARG A 381 27.81 -3.28 35.70
C ARG A 381 28.63 -4.46 35.21
N SER A 382 29.60 -4.91 36.01
CA SER A 382 30.41 -6.08 35.70
C SER A 382 29.54 -7.33 35.51
N LYS A 383 28.53 -7.50 36.38
CA LYS A 383 27.60 -8.63 36.27
C LYS A 383 26.73 -8.57 35.03
N ILE A 384 26.27 -7.39 34.62
CA ILE A 384 25.50 -7.19 33.38
C ILE A 384 26.32 -7.64 32.17
N ALA A 385 27.59 -7.25 32.07
CA ALA A 385 28.47 -7.68 30.99
C ALA A 385 28.59 -9.22 30.93
N GLU A 386 28.87 -9.85 32.08
CA GLU A 386 28.97 -11.32 32.18
C GLU A 386 27.68 -12.05 31.74
N ILE A 387 26.51 -11.50 32.08
CA ILE A 387 25.22 -12.09 31.69
C ILE A 387 24.92 -11.85 30.21
N ALA A 388 25.30 -10.68 29.68
CA ALA A 388 25.13 -10.35 28.28
C ALA A 388 25.86 -11.34 27.35
N ASP A 389 27.04 -11.82 27.76
CA ASP A 389 27.83 -12.81 27.02
C ASP A 389 27.22 -14.22 27.03
N LYS A 390 26.26 -14.46 27.92
CA LYS A 390 25.54 -15.74 28.00
C LYS A 390 24.31 -15.79 27.08
N CYS A 391 24.03 -14.72 26.34
CA CYS A 391 22.86 -14.70 25.46
C CYS A 391 23.04 -15.72 24.31
N PRO A 392 21.98 -16.46 23.92
CA PRO A 392 22.08 -17.49 22.89
C PRO A 392 22.70 -17.06 21.55
N VAL A 393 22.40 -15.84 21.09
CA VAL A 393 22.94 -15.31 19.82
C VAL A 393 24.44 -15.03 19.94
N HIS A 394 24.90 -14.45 21.06
CA HIS A 394 26.33 -14.27 21.36
C HIS A 394 27.08 -15.60 21.23
N ARG A 395 26.58 -16.63 21.92
CA ARG A 395 27.16 -17.97 21.86
C ARG A 395 27.15 -18.57 20.46
N THR A 396 26.20 -18.21 19.62
CA THR A 396 26.12 -18.69 18.24
C THR A 396 27.14 -17.98 17.34
N LEU A 397 27.38 -16.68 17.56
CA LEU A 397 28.37 -15.90 16.80
C LEU A 397 29.81 -16.28 17.15
N GLU A 398 30.07 -16.61 18.43
CA GLU A 398 31.39 -17.08 18.88
C GLU A 398 31.60 -18.60 18.70
N ALA A 399 30.55 -19.36 18.38
CA ALA A 399 30.64 -20.79 18.10
C ALA A 399 30.63 -21.11 16.60
N VAL A 400 30.99 -22.35 16.28
CA VAL A 400 30.94 -22.85 14.89
C VAL A 400 29.53 -23.30 14.54
N ALA A 401 28.77 -22.47 13.82
CA ALA A 401 27.51 -22.87 13.20
C ALA A 401 27.76 -23.72 11.93
N LYS A 402 26.92 -24.74 11.69
CA LYS A 402 26.97 -25.56 10.47
C LYS A 402 25.82 -25.18 9.54
N ILE A 403 26.13 -24.75 8.32
CA ILE A 403 25.15 -24.39 7.29
C ILE A 403 25.00 -25.56 6.32
N LYS A 404 23.76 -26.03 6.12
CA LYS A 404 23.44 -27.03 5.10
C LYS A 404 22.67 -26.36 3.97
N THR A 405 23.20 -26.42 2.76
CA THR A 405 22.57 -25.87 1.55
C THR A 405 21.93 -26.96 0.72
N ILE A 406 20.69 -26.74 0.29
CA ILE A 406 19.95 -27.61 -0.65
C ILE A 406 19.39 -26.72 -1.74
N VAL A 407 19.71 -27.01 -3.00
CA VAL A 407 19.15 -26.34 -4.18
C VAL A 407 18.08 -27.27 -4.75
N LYS A 408 16.88 -26.73 -4.97
CA LYS A 408 15.74 -27.47 -5.54
C LYS A 408 15.69 -27.33 -7.04
#